data_AF-A0A3P5XQZ6-F1
#
_entry.id   AF-A0A3P5XQZ6-F1
#
_cell.length_a   1.000
_cell.length_b   1.000
_cell.length_c   1.000
_cell.angle_alpha   90.00
_cell.angle_beta   90.00
_cell.angle_gamma   90.00
#
_symmetry.space_group_name_H-M   'P 1'
#
loop_
_entity.id
_entity.type
_entity.pdbx_description
1 polymer ?
#
loop_
_entity_poly.entity_id
_entity_poly.type
_entity_poly.pdbx_seq_one_letter_code
_entity_poly.pdbx_strand_id
1 'polypeptide(L)'
;MKQKRKLNNSKKRTKQLPFANTNLKKRHDIEYIDPYKKKMDRALKKKDWETYYRLYQQQILDNEKEWGFTGIHIVNGIEVHDEDFVESVLKTLE
;
A
#
# COMPACT_ATOMS: atom_id res chain seq x y z
N MET A 1 -14.26 17.19 -57.75
CA MET A 1 -12.96 16.68 -57.20
C MET A 1 -12.90 16.67 -55.66
N LYS A 2 -13.14 17.79 -54.95
CA LYS A 2 -13.04 17.86 -53.47
C LYS A 2 -13.98 16.88 -52.72
N GLN A 3 -15.22 16.69 -53.17
CA GLN A 3 -16.20 15.83 -52.49
C GLN A 3 -15.81 14.33 -52.52
N LYS A 4 -15.37 13.81 -53.67
CA LYS A 4 -14.87 12.42 -53.78
C LYS A 4 -13.66 12.18 -52.86
N ARG A 5 -12.77 13.18 -52.73
CA ARG A 5 -11.60 13.12 -51.82
C ARG A 5 -12.03 13.06 -50.35
N LYS A 6 -13.02 13.85 -49.95
CA LYS A 6 -13.60 13.81 -48.60
C LYS A 6 -14.25 12.45 -48.29
N LEU A 7 -15.02 11.90 -49.24
CA LEU A 7 -15.67 10.59 -49.10
C LEU A 7 -14.66 9.43 -49.00
N ASN A 8 -13.57 9.48 -49.75
CA ASN A 8 -12.52 8.47 -49.66
C ASN A 8 -11.74 8.58 -48.33
N ASN A 9 -11.51 9.79 -47.82
CA ASN A 9 -10.87 9.97 -46.51
C ASN A 9 -11.77 9.51 -45.36
N SER A 10 -13.08 9.73 -45.41
CA SER A 10 -14.00 9.21 -44.39
C SER A 10 -14.02 7.68 -44.38
N LYS A 11 -14.08 7.03 -45.55
CA LYS A 11 -13.98 5.57 -45.70
C LYS A 11 -12.66 4.98 -45.21
N LYS A 12 -11.56 5.73 -45.26
CA LYS A 12 -10.26 5.31 -44.71
C LYS A 12 -10.24 5.41 -43.18
N ARG A 13 -10.83 6.46 -42.59
CA ARG A 13 -10.91 6.62 -41.13
C ARG A 13 -11.79 5.55 -40.48
N THR A 14 -12.86 5.11 -41.12
CA THR A 14 -13.75 4.06 -40.57
C THR A 14 -13.12 2.67 -40.53
N LYS A 15 -12.06 2.42 -41.31
CA LYS A 15 -11.31 1.15 -41.31
C LYS A 15 -10.13 1.14 -40.33
N GLN A 16 -9.83 2.26 -39.68
CA GLN A 16 -8.81 2.32 -38.64
C GLN A 16 -9.45 1.84 -37.34
N LEU A 17 -9.22 0.57 -37.00
CA LEU A 17 -9.45 0.08 -35.66
C LEU A 17 -8.54 0.86 -34.69
N PRO A 18 -9.04 1.35 -33.56
CA PRO A 18 -8.20 2.02 -32.57
C PRO A 18 -7.13 1.03 -32.09
N PHE A 19 -5.87 1.48 -32.08
CA PHE A 19 -4.73 0.69 -31.59
C PHE A 19 -4.89 0.31 -30.10
N ALA A 20 -5.59 1.15 -29.34
CA ALA A 20 -5.87 0.89 -27.94
C ALA A 20 -7.00 -0.14 -27.80
N ASN A 21 -6.69 -1.27 -27.17
CA ASN A 21 -7.65 -2.31 -26.82
C ASN A 21 -8.55 -1.79 -25.68
N THR A 22 -9.62 -1.06 -26.03
CA THR A 22 -10.57 -0.45 -25.08
C THR A 22 -11.32 -1.48 -24.23
N ASN A 23 -11.19 -2.78 -24.56
CA ASN A 23 -11.81 -3.92 -23.87
C ASN A 23 -10.88 -4.62 -22.87
N LEU A 24 -9.66 -4.11 -22.64
CA LEU A 24 -8.85 -4.58 -21.51
C LEU A 24 -9.62 -4.26 -20.23
N LYS A 25 -10.25 -5.28 -19.65
CA LYS A 25 -10.82 -5.19 -18.30
C LYS A 25 -9.73 -4.60 -17.41
N LYS A 26 -10.01 -3.45 -16.78
CA LYS A 26 -9.10 -2.87 -15.79
C LYS A 26 -8.72 -4.00 -14.84
N ARG A 27 -7.43 -4.27 -14.72
CA ARG A 27 -6.95 -5.26 -13.74
C ARG A 27 -7.51 -4.79 -12.40
N HIS A 28 -8.18 -5.69 -11.68
CA HIS A 28 -8.58 -5.37 -10.32
C HIS A 28 -7.30 -5.15 -9.54
N ASP A 29 -7.18 -3.96 -8.92
CA ASP A 29 -6.10 -3.71 -8.00
C ASP A 29 -6.22 -4.75 -6.88
N ILE A 30 -5.12 -5.44 -6.58
CA ILE A 30 -5.10 -6.38 -5.48
C ILE A 30 -5.16 -5.52 -4.21
N GLU A 31 -6.33 -5.48 -3.56
CA GLU A 31 -6.48 -4.76 -2.29
C GLU A 31 -5.69 -5.51 -1.20
N TYR A 32 -4.52 -4.99 -0.84
CA TYR A 32 -3.79 -5.46 0.33
C TYR A 32 -4.49 -4.99 1.61
N ILE A 33 -5.02 -5.93 2.38
CA ILE A 33 -5.66 -5.66 3.67
C ILE A 33 -4.68 -6.02 4.78
N ASP A 34 -4.06 -4.99 5.35
CA ASP A 34 -3.21 -5.14 6.53
C ASP A 34 -4.06 -5.51 7.77
N PRO A 35 -3.81 -6.66 8.42
CA PRO A 35 -4.54 -7.11 9.61
C PRO A 35 -4.40 -6.16 10.82
N TYR A 36 -3.28 -5.44 10.92
CA TYR A 36 -2.91 -4.61 12.06
C TYR A 36 -3.39 -3.17 11.91
N LYS A 37 -3.39 -2.65 10.68
CA LYS A 37 -3.71 -1.24 10.36
C LYS A 37 -4.98 -0.73 11.03
N LYS A 38 -6.08 -1.48 10.95
CA LYS A 38 -7.36 -1.05 11.54
C LYS A 38 -7.30 -0.94 13.07
N LYS A 39 -6.54 -1.79 13.75
CA LYS A 39 -6.38 -1.76 15.21
C LYS A 39 -5.42 -0.64 15.62
N MET A 40 -4.32 -0.46 14.88
CA MET A 40 -3.37 0.63 15.10
C MET A 40 -4.02 2.01 14.90
N ASP A 41 -4.79 2.20 13.83
CA ASP A 41 -5.52 3.45 13.59
C ASP A 41 -6.50 3.79 14.73
N ARG A 42 -7.09 2.77 15.35
CA ARG A 42 -7.97 2.96 16.52
C ARG A 42 -7.18 3.37 17.76
N ALA A 43 -6.04 2.73 18.03
CA ALA A 43 -5.17 3.07 19.14
C ALA A 43 -4.64 4.51 18.99
N LEU A 44 -4.20 4.87 17.79
CA LEU A 44 -3.73 6.21 17.45
C LEU A 44 -4.81 7.27 17.69
N LYS A 45 -6.06 7.01 17.27
CA LYS A 45 -7.19 7.92 17.51
C LYS A 45 -7.50 8.13 18.99
N LYS A 46 -7.31 7.10 19.81
CA LYS A 46 -7.50 7.17 21.26
C LYS A 46 -6.28 7.73 22.01
N LYS A 47 -5.16 7.92 21.31
CA LYS A 47 -3.83 8.21 21.91
C LYS A 47 -3.35 7.12 22.86
N ASP A 48 -3.78 5.87 22.64
CA ASP A 48 -3.33 4.69 23.37
C ASP A 48 -1.98 4.21 22.81
N TRP A 49 -0.90 4.94 23.12
CA TRP A 49 0.43 4.71 22.56
C TRP A 49 0.98 3.32 22.88
N GLU A 50 0.74 2.81 24.08
CA GLU A 50 1.18 1.47 24.49
C GLU A 50 0.59 0.38 23.58
N THR A 51 -0.71 0.47 23.30
CA THR A 51 -1.39 -0.48 22.42
C THR A 51 -0.90 -0.33 20.98
N TYR A 52 -0.61 0.89 20.54
CA TYR A 52 -0.10 1.15 19.20
C TYR A 52 1.28 0.50 18.99
N TYR A 53 2.24 0.74 19.88
CA TYR A 53 3.60 0.20 19.73
C TYR A 53 3.66 -1.32 19.92
N ARG A 54 2.80 -1.88 20.77
CA ARG A 54 2.68 -3.34 20.89
C ARG A 54 2.16 -4.00 19.61
N LEU A 55 1.16 -3.40 18.96
CA LEU A 55 0.66 -3.88 17.66
C LEU A 55 1.70 -3.69 16.55
N TYR A 56 2.45 -2.59 16.58
CA TYR A 56 3.54 -2.34 15.64
C TYR A 56 4.66 -3.38 15.75
N GLN A 57 5.08 -3.70 16.98
CA GLN A 57 6.08 -4.74 17.23
C GLN A 57 5.60 -6.11 16.71
N GLN A 58 4.36 -6.49 17.00
CA GLN A 58 3.77 -7.73 16.49
C GLN A 58 3.71 -7.78 14.97
N GLN A 59 3.33 -6.68 14.32
CA GLN A 59 3.28 -6.60 12.86
C GLN A 59 4.65 -6.85 12.23
N ILE A 60 5.71 -6.28 12.80
CA ILE A 60 7.08 -6.50 12.30
C ILE A 60 7.50 -7.94 12.52
N LEU A 61 7.35 -8.47 13.74
CA LEU A 61 7.76 -9.84 14.06
C LEU A 61 7.03 -10.90 13.20
N ASP A 62 5.74 -10.71 12.94
CA ASP A 62 4.97 -11.62 12.10
C ASP A 62 5.41 -11.55 10.64
N ASN A 63 5.66 -10.34 10.12
CA ASN A 63 6.19 -10.18 8.77
C ASN A 63 7.57 -10.84 8.64
N GLU A 64 8.48 -10.58 9.58
CA GLU A 64 9.81 -11.19 9.56
C GLU A 64 9.76 -12.71 9.59
N LYS A 65 8.83 -13.27 10.38
CA LYS A 65 8.57 -14.70 10.43
C LYS A 65 8.00 -15.26 9.12
N GLU A 66 7.12 -14.52 8.45
CA GLU A 66 6.54 -14.92 7.16
C GLU A 66 7.58 -14.92 6.05
N TRP A 67 8.46 -13.92 6.03
CA TRP A 67 9.47 -13.73 4.99
C TRP A 67 10.81 -14.41 5.30
N GLY A 68 11.02 -14.88 6.54
CA GLY A 68 12.26 -15.51 6.99
C GLY A 68 13.46 -14.56 7.03
N PHE A 69 13.20 -13.26 7.19
CA PHE A 69 14.22 -12.21 7.17
C PHE A 69 14.05 -11.31 8.38
N THR A 70 15.15 -11.09 9.11
CA THR A 70 15.19 -10.17 10.26
C THR A 70 15.72 -8.82 9.81
N GLY A 71 14.88 -7.79 9.90
CA GLY A 71 15.25 -6.41 9.60
C GLY A 71 15.71 -5.67 10.86
N ILE A 72 16.56 -4.66 10.68
CA ILE A 72 16.86 -3.71 11.75
C ILE A 72 15.75 -2.66 11.76
N HIS A 73 14.91 -2.70 12.78
CA HIS A 73 13.81 -1.77 12.98
C HIS A 73 14.06 -0.92 14.22
N ILE A 74 14.29 0.37 14.04
CA ILE A 74 14.60 1.32 15.12
C ILE A 74 13.53 2.40 15.17
N VAL A 75 12.95 2.62 16.36
CA VAL A 75 12.01 3.72 16.64
C VAL A 75 12.56 4.53 17.81
N ASN A 76 12.72 5.84 17.63
CA ASN A 76 13.29 6.75 18.64
C ASN A 76 14.64 6.27 19.23
N GLY A 77 15.44 5.54 18.43
CA GLY A 77 16.73 4.97 18.86
C GLY A 77 16.63 3.63 19.61
N ILE A 78 15.44 3.05 19.73
CA ILE A 78 15.18 1.78 20.41
C ILE A 78 14.84 0.72 19.36
N GLU A 79 15.41 -0.48 19.50
CA GLU A 79 15.19 -1.57 18.55
C GLU A 79 13.87 -2.30 18.84
N VAL A 80 13.11 -2.62 17.79
CA VAL A 80 11.80 -3.30 17.91
C VAL A 80 11.93 -4.72 18.49
N HIS A 81 13.12 -5.33 18.35
CA HIS A 81 13.44 -6.66 18.88
C HIS A 81 13.74 -6.67 20.38
N ASP A 82 13.93 -5.50 21.00
CA ASP A 82 14.15 -5.40 22.43
C ASP A 82 12.89 -5.79 23.22
N GLU A 83 13.07 -6.54 24.30
CA GLU A 83 11.96 -6.96 25.18
C GLU A 83 11.25 -5.73 25.80
N ASP A 84 12.01 -4.69 26.10
CA ASP A 84 11.53 -3.44 26.71
C ASP A 84 11.16 -2.37 25.67
N PHE A 85 11.03 -2.75 24.39
CA PHE A 85 10.79 -1.81 23.28
C PHE A 85 9.64 -0.84 23.57
N VAL A 86 8.47 -1.37 23.94
CA VAL A 86 7.26 -0.58 24.14
C VAL A 86 7.46 0.42 25.30
N GLU A 87 7.95 -0.06 26.43
CA GLU A 87 8.16 0.78 27.61
C GLU A 87 9.21 1.87 27.35
N SER A 88 10.29 1.52 26.67
CA SER A 88 11.37 2.44 26.34
C SER A 88 10.88 3.53 25.38
N VAL A 89 10.09 3.18 24.37
CA VAL A 89 9.53 4.16 23.42
C VAL A 89 8.55 5.09 24.14
N LEU A 90 7.72 4.56 25.03
CA LEU A 90 6.79 5.38 25.81
C LEU A 90 7.52 6.41 26.68
N LYS A 91 8.64 6.04 27.32
CA LYS A 91 9.48 6.98 28.08
C LYS A 91 10.06 8.11 27.24
N THR A 92 10.23 7.92 25.93
CA THR A 92 10.71 8.99 25.03
C THR A 92 9.63 9.97 24.60
N LEU A 93 8.36 9.65 24.84
CA LEU A 93 7.20 10.47 24.46
C LEU A 93 6.66 11.31 25.63
N GLU A 94 7.09 11.02 26.85
CA GLU A 94 6.88 11.85 28.05
C GLU A 94 7.82 13.07 28.06
#